data_AF-A0A1H0FPU4-F1
#
_entry.id   AF-A0A1H0FPU4-F1
#
_cell.length_a   1.000
_cell.length_b   1.000
_cell.length_c   1.000
_cell.angle_alpha   90.00
_cell.angle_beta   90.00
_cell.angle_gamma   90.00
#
_symmetry.space_group_name_H-M   'P 1'
#
loop_
_entity.id
_entity.type
_entity.pdbx_description
1 polymer ?
#
loop_
_entity_poly.entity_id
_entity_poly.type
_entity_poly.pdbx_seq_one_letter_code
_entity_poly.pdbx_strand_id
1 'polypeptide(L)'
;MGNQGRMTPWLSSLYFAKGMPRVVIFVIVLLMLRQMGLTMSACLCGVSVMYLPWVLKVWWKPWVGRVLNYRLWILLTQFLLATAFGFLACLLSVEGAMWGLLVLISWLTALHNVAADEFSRSHPLAPHHSIVQELFRKFALVVGQGVLLVLAGNLQIFYRHDMLYAWRVLFYFLSGFFMLLFFWHIWTLPRTRCADEADDTPSLPQKQRGWYRGVFFLLFYAFAQAMVGKVSILFLIDTFRNGGVGLSPQEFGFVMGIVGIVALTFGGFLGRKAIRRFGLYHCLMPMTLCMLIPCVVYVALSYWQPRELLFVGAGVLVEQLAYGLGFAAYLAYLKLTDYRECGKSLMALSLLLGCLVPGPLVYALGYNAFFVLSLALSFLTILSSLMLRKHITLNS
;
A
#
# COMPACT_ATOMS: atom_id res chain seq x y z
N MET A 1 -1.20 -26.66 25.91
CA MET A 1 -0.57 -25.31 25.77
C MET A 1 0.78 -25.31 24.99
N GLY A 2 1.40 -26.46 24.66
CA GLY A 2 2.75 -26.48 24.04
C GLY A 2 2.87 -26.14 22.54
N ASN A 3 1.78 -26.13 21.76
CA ASN A 3 1.84 -25.91 20.30
C ASN A 3 1.43 -24.50 19.82
N GLN A 4 0.83 -23.67 20.68
CA GLN A 4 0.45 -22.30 20.30
C GLN A 4 1.66 -21.34 20.30
N GLY A 5 2.65 -21.55 21.17
CA GLY A 5 3.85 -20.71 21.26
C GLY A 5 4.84 -20.89 20.10
N ARG A 6 4.86 -22.05 19.44
CA ARG A 6 5.73 -22.32 18.27
C ARG A 6 5.21 -21.73 16.96
N MET A 7 3.95 -21.32 16.90
CA MET A 7 3.32 -20.82 15.67
C MET A 7 3.48 -19.31 15.44
N THR A 8 3.67 -18.53 16.51
CA THR A 8 3.81 -17.08 16.40
C THR A 8 5.07 -16.61 15.67
N PRO A 9 6.27 -17.18 15.84
CA PRO A 9 7.48 -16.56 15.29
C PRO A 9 7.54 -16.59 13.75
N TRP A 10 7.20 -17.73 13.12
CA TRP A 10 7.22 -17.84 11.65
C TRP A 10 6.10 -17.01 11.01
N LEU A 11 4.92 -16.94 11.64
CA LEU A 11 3.80 -16.15 11.13
C LEU A 11 4.12 -14.65 11.21
N SER A 12 4.70 -14.21 12.33
CA SER A 12 5.19 -12.86 12.53
C SER A 12 6.24 -12.46 11.51
N SER A 13 7.30 -13.28 11.33
CA SER A 13 8.37 -12.99 10.37
C SER A 13 7.87 -13.02 8.92
N LEU A 14 6.93 -13.92 8.58
CA LEU A 14 6.34 -13.98 7.25
C LEU A 14 5.50 -12.75 6.92
N TYR A 15 4.63 -12.30 7.82
CA TYR A 15 3.81 -11.10 7.58
C TYR A 15 4.62 -9.81 7.65
N PHE A 16 5.75 -9.80 8.38
CA PHE A 16 6.73 -8.74 8.28
C PHE A 16 7.40 -8.70 6.90
N ALA A 17 7.89 -9.84 6.42
CA ALA A 17 8.47 -10.00 5.08
C ALA A 17 7.48 -9.63 3.96
N LYS A 18 6.19 -9.89 4.18
CA LYS A 18 5.10 -9.48 3.29
C LYS A 18 4.95 -7.96 3.17
N GLY A 19 5.14 -7.23 4.27
CA GLY A 19 4.93 -5.78 4.30
C GLY A 19 6.10 -4.97 3.72
N MET A 20 7.33 -5.42 3.96
CA MET A 20 8.55 -4.64 3.65
C MET A 20 8.72 -4.29 2.16
N PRO A 21 8.69 -5.23 1.19
CA PRO A 21 8.94 -4.93 -0.22
C PRO A 21 7.87 -4.01 -0.79
N ARG A 22 6.64 -4.13 -0.29
CA ARG A 22 5.51 -3.29 -0.69
C ARG A 22 5.79 -1.82 -0.38
N VAL A 23 6.36 -1.52 0.78
CA VAL A 23 6.73 -0.15 1.15
C VAL A 23 7.85 0.36 0.28
N VAL A 24 8.82 -0.51 -0.01
CA VAL A 24 9.96 -0.18 -0.86
C VAL A 24 9.49 0.26 -2.23
N ILE A 25 8.67 -0.56 -2.89
CA ILE A 25 8.13 -0.29 -4.24
C ILE A 25 7.29 0.99 -4.26
N PHE A 26 6.37 1.16 -3.30
CA PHE A 26 5.36 2.22 -3.41
C PHE A 26 5.73 3.54 -2.73
N VAL A 27 6.79 3.57 -1.90
CA VAL A 27 7.18 4.78 -1.16
C VAL A 27 8.66 5.09 -1.35
N ILE A 28 9.54 4.13 -1.03
CA ILE A 28 10.99 4.38 -1.08
C ILE A 28 11.45 4.65 -2.51
N VAL A 29 11.00 3.82 -3.47
CA VAL A 29 11.33 3.99 -4.89
C VAL A 29 10.78 5.30 -5.43
N LEU A 30 9.55 5.69 -5.05
CA LEU A 30 8.99 6.98 -5.44
C LEU A 30 9.87 8.14 -4.98
N LEU A 31 10.30 8.11 -3.71
CA LEU A 31 11.18 9.10 -3.12
C LEU A 31 12.55 9.13 -3.81
N MET A 32 13.14 7.96 -4.00
CA MET A 32 14.43 7.79 -4.69
C MET A 32 14.39 8.36 -6.10
N LEU A 33 13.39 8.00 -6.91
CA LEU A 33 13.25 8.50 -8.27
C LEU A 33 13.10 10.01 -8.29
N ARG A 34 12.30 10.57 -7.36
CA ARG A 34 12.13 12.02 -7.28
C ARG A 34 13.43 12.73 -6.94
N GLN A 35 14.19 12.16 -6.00
CA GLN A 35 15.49 12.67 -5.57
C GLN A 35 16.60 12.52 -6.63
N MET A 36 16.51 11.51 -7.49
CA MET A 36 17.38 11.34 -8.67
C MET A 36 17.10 12.38 -9.79
N GLY A 37 16.15 13.30 -9.59
CA GLY A 37 15.86 14.38 -10.52
C GLY A 37 14.80 14.04 -11.58
N LEU A 38 14.15 12.88 -11.50
CA LEU A 38 13.06 12.56 -12.42
C LEU A 38 11.87 13.50 -12.22
N THR A 39 11.14 13.75 -13.30
CA THR A 39 9.91 14.53 -13.29
C THR A 39 8.83 13.83 -12.46
N MET A 40 7.91 14.61 -11.88
CA MET A 40 6.82 14.06 -11.07
C MET A 40 5.94 13.08 -11.87
N SER A 41 5.69 13.41 -13.14
CA SER A 41 4.92 12.57 -14.06
C SER A 41 5.62 11.24 -14.31
N ALA A 42 6.94 11.24 -14.55
CA ALA A 42 7.71 10.00 -14.73
C ALA A 42 7.72 9.14 -13.47
N CYS A 43 7.90 9.76 -12.29
CA CYS A 43 7.87 9.07 -11.01
C CYS A 43 6.51 8.37 -10.76
N LEU A 44 5.41 9.10 -10.95
CA LEU A 44 4.05 8.58 -10.74
C LEU A 44 3.67 7.52 -11.77
N CYS A 45 4.03 7.72 -13.04
CA CYS A 45 3.85 6.72 -14.09
C CYS A 45 4.63 5.45 -13.77
N GLY A 46 5.90 5.56 -13.38
CA GLY A 46 6.73 4.43 -12.97
C GLY A 46 6.12 3.62 -11.83
N VAL A 47 5.64 4.30 -10.78
CA VAL A 47 4.96 3.64 -9.65
C VAL A 47 3.63 3.02 -10.09
N SER A 48 2.90 3.62 -11.03
CA SER A 48 1.65 3.05 -11.57
C SER A 48 1.89 1.71 -12.28
N VAL A 49 2.99 1.59 -13.05
CA VAL A 49 3.40 0.32 -13.68
C VAL A 49 3.68 -0.75 -12.62
N MET A 50 4.27 -0.37 -11.48
CA MET A 50 4.52 -1.29 -10.37
C MET A 50 3.25 -1.77 -9.66
N TYR A 51 2.08 -1.14 -9.88
CA TYR A 51 0.79 -1.65 -9.37
C TYR A 51 0.19 -2.75 -10.26
N LEU A 52 0.64 -2.91 -11.52
CA LEU A 52 0.08 -3.86 -12.49
C LEU A 52 -0.05 -5.30 -11.95
N PRO A 53 0.92 -5.87 -11.22
CA PRO A 53 0.78 -7.23 -10.70
C PRO A 53 -0.46 -7.42 -9.81
N TRP A 54 -0.82 -6.40 -9.02
CA TRP A 54 -2.01 -6.44 -8.16
C TRP A 54 -3.31 -6.27 -8.93
N VAL A 55 -3.30 -5.49 -10.02
CA VAL A 55 -4.46 -5.36 -10.92
C VAL A 55 -4.74 -6.68 -11.60
N LEU A 56 -3.71 -7.30 -12.17
CA LEU A 56 -3.80 -8.55 -12.92
C LEU A 56 -3.96 -9.78 -12.02
N LYS A 57 -3.98 -9.60 -10.69
CA LYS A 57 -4.02 -10.68 -9.71
C LYS A 57 -5.12 -11.71 -9.96
N VAL A 58 -6.31 -11.28 -10.37
CA VAL A 58 -7.43 -12.19 -10.70
C VAL A 58 -7.05 -13.24 -11.76
N TRP A 59 -6.19 -12.90 -12.71
CA TRP A 59 -5.82 -13.75 -13.84
C TRP A 59 -4.71 -14.75 -13.49
N TRP A 60 -3.66 -14.30 -12.78
CA TRP A 60 -2.49 -15.14 -12.52
C TRP A 60 -2.54 -15.85 -11.16
N LYS A 61 -3.33 -15.37 -10.18
CA LYS A 61 -3.42 -15.99 -8.85
C LYS A 61 -3.77 -17.50 -8.89
N PRO A 62 -4.74 -17.98 -9.71
CA PRO A 62 -5.09 -19.40 -9.76
C PRO A 62 -3.93 -20.30 -10.17
N TRP A 63 -2.94 -19.76 -10.88
CA TRP A 63 -1.78 -20.51 -11.36
C TRP A 63 -0.73 -20.72 -10.28
N VAL A 64 -0.70 -19.88 -9.25
CA VAL A 64 0.36 -19.95 -8.21
C VAL A 64 0.31 -21.29 -7.48
N GLY A 65 -0.86 -21.72 -7.02
CA GLY A 65 -0.99 -22.97 -6.28
C GLY A 65 -0.88 -24.23 -7.13
N ARG A 66 -1.22 -24.15 -8.43
CA ARG A 66 -1.10 -25.26 -9.39
C ARG A 66 0.34 -25.61 -9.75
N VAL A 67 1.25 -24.63 -9.76
CA VAL A 67 2.62 -24.81 -10.26
C VAL A 67 3.59 -25.28 -9.17
N LEU A 68 3.57 -24.64 -7.98
CA LEU A 68 4.43 -25.01 -6.86
C LEU A 68 3.68 -24.92 -5.53
N ASN A 69 4.15 -25.69 -4.55
CA ASN A 69 3.69 -25.57 -3.17
C ASN A 69 3.92 -24.17 -2.62
N TYR A 70 2.95 -23.62 -1.88
CA TYR A 70 3.02 -22.27 -1.33
C TYR A 70 4.28 -22.00 -0.48
N ARG A 71 4.77 -23.00 0.25
CA ARG A 71 6.06 -22.90 0.99
C ARG A 71 7.24 -22.65 0.07
N LEU A 72 7.30 -23.34 -1.07
CA LEU A 72 8.39 -23.19 -2.03
C LEU A 72 8.31 -21.83 -2.71
N TRP A 73 7.11 -21.35 -3.05
CA TRP A 73 6.92 -19.98 -3.55
C TRP A 73 7.42 -18.93 -2.57
N ILE A 74 7.14 -19.07 -1.28
CA ILE A 74 7.61 -18.13 -0.25
C ILE A 74 9.14 -18.08 -0.23
N LEU A 75 9.80 -19.24 -0.21
CA LEU A 75 11.27 -19.32 -0.19
C LEU A 75 11.90 -18.78 -1.48
N LEU A 76 11.39 -19.22 -2.64
CA LEU A 76 11.89 -18.79 -3.95
C LEU A 76 11.72 -17.28 -4.12
N THR A 77 10.56 -16.72 -3.78
CA THR A 77 10.34 -15.26 -3.89
C THR A 77 11.20 -14.47 -2.92
N GLN A 78 11.46 -14.95 -1.71
CA GLN A 78 12.38 -14.28 -0.78
C GLN A 78 13.82 -14.28 -1.29
N PHE A 79 14.30 -15.41 -1.81
CA PHE A 79 15.62 -15.49 -2.44
C PHE A 79 15.72 -14.58 -3.66
N LEU A 80 14.73 -14.62 -4.57
CA LEU A 80 14.72 -13.76 -5.75
C LEU A 80 14.58 -12.28 -5.40
N LEU A 81 13.83 -11.91 -4.35
CA LEU A 81 13.79 -10.54 -3.86
C LEU A 81 15.15 -10.11 -3.30
N ALA A 82 15.83 -10.97 -2.52
CA ALA A 82 17.15 -10.69 -2.00
C ALA A 82 18.16 -10.41 -3.13
N THR A 83 18.21 -11.28 -4.14
CA THR A 83 19.11 -11.10 -5.28
C THR A 83 18.72 -9.90 -6.14
N ALA A 84 17.43 -9.67 -6.40
CA ALA A 84 16.95 -8.52 -7.16
C ALA A 84 17.26 -7.18 -6.48
N PHE A 85 17.14 -7.09 -5.14
CA PHE A 85 17.58 -5.88 -4.41
C PHE A 85 19.09 -5.68 -4.48
N GLY A 86 19.88 -6.75 -4.43
CA GLY A 86 21.34 -6.67 -4.59
C GLY A 86 21.73 -6.19 -5.98
N PHE A 87 21.12 -6.75 -7.03
CA PHE A 87 21.32 -6.29 -8.41
C PHE A 87 20.85 -4.85 -8.62
N LEU A 88 19.72 -4.45 -8.01
CA LEU A 88 19.23 -3.08 -8.08
C LEU A 88 20.23 -2.11 -7.44
N ALA A 89 20.86 -2.48 -6.34
CA ALA A 89 21.91 -1.67 -5.72
C ALA A 89 23.13 -1.51 -6.66
N CYS A 90 23.59 -2.60 -7.29
CA CYS A 90 24.70 -2.55 -8.24
C CYS A 90 24.39 -1.70 -9.48
N LEU A 91 23.21 -1.92 -10.07
CA LEU A 91 22.81 -1.38 -11.37
C LEU A 91 21.94 -0.13 -11.27
N LEU A 92 21.91 0.53 -10.10
CA LEU A 92 21.05 1.69 -9.85
C LEU A 92 21.31 2.86 -10.83
N SER A 93 22.54 3.01 -11.30
CA SER A 93 22.95 4.05 -12.24
C SER A 93 22.61 3.72 -13.71
N VAL A 94 22.19 2.49 -14.01
CA VAL A 94 21.85 2.06 -15.37
C VAL A 94 20.33 2.09 -15.50
N GLU A 95 19.78 3.13 -16.13
CA GLU A 95 18.34 3.42 -16.15
C GLU A 95 17.48 2.22 -16.58
N GLY A 96 17.82 1.58 -17.70
CA GLY A 96 17.05 0.43 -18.22
C GLY A 96 17.05 -0.77 -17.26
N ALA A 97 18.20 -1.06 -16.65
CA ALA A 97 18.32 -2.14 -15.67
C ALA A 97 17.57 -1.81 -14.39
N MET A 98 17.64 -0.56 -13.91
CA MET A 98 16.91 -0.08 -12.75
C MET A 98 15.39 -0.29 -12.94
N TRP A 99 14.82 0.20 -14.03
CA TRP A 99 13.38 0.05 -14.30
C TRP A 99 12.97 -1.42 -14.44
N GLY A 100 13.75 -2.23 -15.17
CA GLY A 100 13.50 -3.66 -15.31
C GLY A 100 13.50 -4.39 -13.96
N LEU A 101 14.47 -4.11 -13.10
CA LEU A 101 14.56 -4.69 -11.77
C LEU A 101 13.44 -4.22 -10.83
N LEU A 102 13.04 -2.95 -10.90
CA LEU A 102 11.92 -2.44 -10.11
C LEU A 102 10.59 -3.12 -10.48
N VAL A 103 10.35 -3.31 -11.78
CA VAL A 103 9.18 -4.07 -12.26
C VAL A 103 9.26 -5.52 -11.81
N LEU A 104 10.44 -6.17 -11.92
CA LEU A 104 10.64 -7.54 -11.44
C LEU A 104 10.35 -7.66 -9.94
N ILE A 105 10.88 -6.77 -9.11
CA ILE A 105 10.65 -6.71 -7.66
C ILE A 105 9.16 -6.54 -7.37
N SER A 106 8.43 -5.74 -8.17
CA SER A 106 6.98 -5.57 -8.02
C SER A 106 6.20 -6.86 -8.25
N TRP A 107 6.55 -7.64 -9.28
CA TRP A 107 5.96 -8.95 -9.56
C TRP A 107 6.30 -9.97 -8.49
N LEU A 108 7.58 -10.06 -8.10
CA LEU A 108 8.03 -10.97 -7.04
C LEU A 108 7.33 -10.67 -5.71
N THR A 109 7.13 -9.39 -5.38
CA THR A 109 6.40 -8.97 -4.19
C THR A 109 4.92 -9.37 -4.25
N ALA A 110 4.28 -9.25 -5.41
CA ALA A 110 2.89 -9.67 -5.56
C ALA A 110 2.73 -11.19 -5.43
N LEU A 111 3.64 -11.96 -6.03
CA LEU A 111 3.71 -13.43 -5.90
C LEU A 111 3.93 -13.84 -4.43
N HIS A 112 4.90 -13.22 -3.77
CA HIS A 112 5.18 -13.46 -2.35
C HIS A 112 3.94 -13.20 -1.48
N ASN A 113 3.24 -12.10 -1.73
CA ASN A 113 2.04 -11.74 -1.00
C ASN A 113 0.91 -12.75 -1.15
N VAL A 114 0.71 -13.28 -2.35
CA VAL A 114 -0.29 -14.33 -2.62
C VAL A 114 0.11 -15.61 -1.92
N ALA A 115 1.35 -16.07 -2.09
CA ALA A 115 1.84 -17.29 -1.47
C ALA A 115 1.72 -17.23 0.07
N ALA A 116 2.07 -16.11 0.69
CA ALA A 116 1.91 -15.91 2.13
C ALA A 116 0.44 -15.94 2.59
N ASP A 117 -0.48 -15.33 1.83
CA ASP A 117 -1.92 -15.32 2.16
C ASP A 117 -2.60 -16.69 2.01
N GLU A 118 -2.23 -17.46 0.98
CA GLU A 118 -2.76 -18.80 0.77
C GLU A 118 -2.12 -19.82 1.73
N PHE A 119 -0.81 -19.72 1.96
CA PHE A 119 -0.12 -20.52 2.96
C PHE A 119 -0.73 -20.31 4.34
N SER A 120 -1.00 -19.06 4.72
CA SER A 120 -1.63 -18.81 6.01
C SER A 120 -3.07 -19.33 6.06
N ARG A 121 -3.88 -19.21 5.00
CA ARG A 121 -5.28 -19.67 5.03
C ARG A 121 -5.43 -21.19 5.05
N SER A 122 -4.53 -21.90 4.39
CA SER A 122 -4.50 -23.38 4.40
C SER A 122 -4.08 -23.96 5.75
N HIS A 123 -3.55 -23.16 6.67
CA HIS A 123 -3.20 -23.63 8.00
C HIS A 123 -4.44 -23.68 8.94
N PRO A 124 -4.66 -24.79 9.68
CA PRO A 124 -5.84 -24.96 10.55
C PRO A 124 -6.04 -23.88 11.63
N LEU A 125 -4.95 -23.22 12.05
CA LEU A 125 -4.95 -22.22 13.12
C LEU A 125 -5.00 -20.76 12.61
N ALA A 126 -5.14 -20.56 11.30
CA ALA A 126 -5.24 -19.23 10.66
C ALA A 126 -6.30 -18.29 11.25
N PRO A 127 -7.56 -18.73 11.51
CA PRO A 127 -8.60 -17.80 11.98
C PRO A 127 -8.29 -17.20 13.36
N HIS A 128 -7.51 -17.89 14.20
CA HIS A 128 -7.19 -17.44 15.56
C HIS A 128 -6.06 -16.38 15.61
N HIS A 129 -5.30 -16.19 14.53
CA HIS A 129 -4.11 -15.31 14.54
C HIS A 129 -4.16 -14.13 13.55
N SER A 130 -5.34 -13.78 13.03
CA SER A 130 -5.53 -12.65 12.11
C SER A 130 -5.04 -11.30 12.67
N ILE A 131 -5.07 -11.12 13.99
CA ILE A 131 -4.54 -9.93 14.68
C ILE A 131 -3.02 -9.85 14.53
N VAL A 132 -2.30 -10.95 14.74
CA VAL A 132 -0.83 -11.01 14.63
C VAL A 132 -0.39 -10.66 13.21
N GLN A 133 -1.10 -11.20 12.21
CA GLN A 133 -0.86 -10.92 10.80
C GLN A 133 -1.00 -9.42 10.47
N GLU A 134 -2.07 -8.78 10.97
CA GLU A 134 -2.29 -7.35 10.73
C GLU A 134 -1.23 -6.49 11.43
N LEU A 135 -0.90 -6.83 12.69
CA LEU A 135 0.12 -6.12 13.48
C LEU A 135 1.49 -6.18 12.81
N PHE A 136 2.01 -7.36 12.47
CA PHE A 136 3.35 -7.49 11.88
C PHE A 136 3.43 -6.91 10.47
N ARG A 137 2.34 -6.99 9.70
CA ARG A 137 2.27 -6.31 8.40
C ARG A 137 2.33 -4.80 8.56
N LYS A 138 1.64 -4.22 9.56
CA LYS A 138 1.69 -2.77 9.85
C LYS A 138 3.04 -2.36 10.43
N PHE A 139 3.64 -3.21 11.28
CA PHE A 139 4.97 -3.02 11.82
C PHE A 139 6.02 -2.93 10.70
N ALA A 140 5.93 -3.79 9.68
CA ALA A 140 6.77 -3.67 8.48
C ALA A 140 6.58 -2.33 7.74
N LEU A 141 5.37 -1.77 7.70
CA LEU A 141 5.17 -0.44 7.14
C LEU A 141 5.88 0.63 7.97
N VAL A 142 5.80 0.57 9.30
CA VAL A 142 6.48 1.53 10.21
C VAL A 142 8.00 1.43 10.06
N VAL A 143 8.55 0.21 9.98
CA VAL A 143 9.98 0.02 9.80
C VAL A 143 10.42 0.50 8.42
N GLY A 144 9.71 0.14 7.35
CA GLY A 144 10.09 0.52 5.98
C GLY A 144 9.90 2.00 5.67
N GLN A 145 8.76 2.59 6.03
CA GLN A 145 8.44 3.98 5.70
C GLN A 145 8.93 4.95 6.77
N GLY A 146 9.11 4.48 8.01
CA GLY A 146 9.64 5.28 9.11
C GLY A 146 11.13 5.08 9.26
N VAL A 147 11.51 4.03 9.99
CA VAL A 147 12.89 3.79 10.45
C VAL A 147 13.88 3.77 9.27
N LEU A 148 13.57 3.04 8.20
CA LEU A 148 14.46 2.86 7.07
C LEU A 148 14.64 4.16 6.26
N LEU A 149 13.60 5.01 6.16
CA LEU A 149 13.72 6.33 5.52
C LEU A 149 14.46 7.34 6.40
N VAL A 150 14.28 7.30 7.72
CA VAL A 150 15.09 8.09 8.65
C VAL A 150 16.56 7.70 8.54
N LEU A 151 16.86 6.40 8.49
CA LEU A 151 18.22 5.91 8.28
C LEU A 151 18.80 6.35 6.93
N ALA A 152 18.02 6.23 5.84
CA ALA A 152 18.42 6.71 4.52
C ALA A 152 18.71 8.21 4.52
N GLY A 153 17.85 9.00 5.17
CA GLY A 153 18.06 10.44 5.33
C GLY A 153 19.30 10.78 6.13
N ASN A 154 19.60 10.04 7.20
CA ASN A 154 20.86 10.20 7.96
C ASN A 154 22.08 9.88 7.09
N LEU A 155 22.04 8.76 6.35
CA LEU A 155 23.09 8.38 5.40
C LEU A 155 23.33 9.46 4.35
N GLN A 156 22.28 10.11 3.84
CA GLN A 156 22.41 11.21 2.88
C GLN A 156 23.10 12.45 3.48
N ILE A 157 22.96 12.70 4.78
CA ILE A 157 23.70 13.79 5.45
C ILE A 157 25.19 13.43 5.59
N PHE A 158 25.50 12.17 5.89
CA PHE A 158 26.90 11.72 5.99
C PHE A 158 27.60 11.68 4.62
N TYR A 159 26.90 11.20 3.59
CA TYR A 159 27.41 11.06 2.22
C TYR A 159 26.89 12.18 1.29
N ARG A 160 27.00 13.44 1.74
CA ARG A 160 26.44 14.65 1.05
C ARG A 160 26.77 14.77 -0.44
N HIS A 161 27.87 14.18 -0.90
CA HIS A 161 28.30 14.25 -2.30
C HIS A 161 27.74 13.14 -3.20
N ASP A 162 27.25 12.02 -2.65
CA ASP A 162 26.78 10.86 -3.42
C ASP A 162 25.42 10.35 -2.90
N MET A 163 24.35 11.03 -3.30
CA MET A 163 22.98 10.61 -2.96
C MET A 163 22.66 9.18 -3.42
N LEU A 164 23.19 8.78 -4.59
CA LEU A 164 23.04 7.42 -5.11
C LEU A 164 23.67 6.38 -4.17
N TYR A 165 24.78 6.69 -3.52
CA TYR A 165 25.45 5.77 -2.61
C TYR A 165 24.56 5.43 -1.40
N ALA A 166 23.88 6.42 -0.82
CA ALA A 166 22.94 6.19 0.28
C ALA A 166 21.81 5.21 -0.11
N TRP A 167 21.28 5.34 -1.32
CA TRP A 167 20.27 4.41 -1.85
C TRP A 167 20.83 3.02 -2.13
N ARG A 168 22.06 2.91 -2.65
CA ARG A 168 22.74 1.61 -2.83
C ARG A 168 22.91 0.88 -1.51
N VAL A 169 23.41 1.57 -0.47
CA VAL A 169 23.56 1.00 0.89
C VAL A 169 22.22 0.49 1.42
N LEU A 170 21.14 1.25 1.19
CA LEU A 170 19.80 0.86 1.61
C LEU A 170 19.33 -0.45 0.94
N PHE A 171 19.52 -0.58 -0.38
CA PHE A 171 19.13 -1.78 -1.11
C PHE A 171 20.03 -2.97 -0.80
N TYR A 172 21.32 -2.77 -0.53
CA TYR A 172 22.19 -3.83 -0.02
C TYR A 172 21.75 -4.32 1.36
N PHE A 173 21.39 -3.40 2.26
CA PHE A 173 20.81 -3.77 3.56
C PHE A 173 19.54 -4.60 3.38
N LEU A 174 18.66 -4.19 2.47
CA LEU A 174 17.42 -4.90 2.18
C LEU A 174 17.67 -6.28 1.55
N SER A 175 18.67 -6.39 0.66
CA SER A 175 19.14 -7.65 0.08
C SER A 175 19.60 -8.63 1.17
N GLY A 176 20.48 -8.18 2.07
CA GLY A 176 20.94 -8.98 3.21
C GLY A 176 19.80 -9.37 4.14
N PHE A 177 18.88 -8.44 4.42
CA PHE A 177 17.71 -8.72 5.24
C PHE A 177 16.79 -9.81 4.64
N PHE A 178 16.50 -9.75 3.34
CA PHE A 178 15.69 -10.79 2.68
C PHE A 178 16.43 -12.13 2.58
N MET A 179 17.75 -12.11 2.42
CA MET A 179 18.56 -13.33 2.44
C MET A 179 18.54 -13.99 3.84
N LEU A 180 18.64 -13.20 4.91
CA LEU A 180 18.50 -13.71 6.29
C LEU A 180 17.10 -14.29 6.54
N LEU A 181 16.05 -13.61 6.06
CA LEU A 181 14.68 -14.13 6.14
C LEU A 181 14.51 -15.44 5.37
N PHE A 182 15.14 -15.57 4.20
CA PHE A 182 15.13 -16.80 3.43
C PHE A 182 15.72 -17.97 4.23
N PHE A 183 16.92 -17.80 4.81
CA PHE A 183 17.53 -18.83 5.67
C PHE A 183 16.68 -19.13 6.91
N TRP A 184 16.16 -18.09 7.57
CA TRP A 184 15.25 -18.24 8.71
C TRP A 184 14.01 -19.06 8.36
N HIS A 185 13.38 -18.78 7.22
CA HIS A 185 12.16 -19.45 6.78
C HIS A 185 12.39 -20.86 6.24
N ILE A 186 13.59 -21.20 5.77
CA ILE A 186 13.95 -22.60 5.45
C ILE A 186 13.74 -23.50 6.68
N TRP A 187 14.16 -23.02 7.85
CA TRP A 187 14.09 -23.78 9.11
C TRP A 187 12.75 -23.65 9.81
N THR A 188 12.14 -22.46 9.80
CA THR A 188 10.94 -22.18 10.61
C THR A 188 9.61 -22.45 9.92
N LEU A 189 9.53 -22.40 8.58
CA LEU A 189 8.26 -22.64 7.89
C LEU A 189 7.84 -24.11 8.02
N PRO A 190 6.64 -24.39 8.57
CA PRO A 190 6.14 -25.75 8.68
C PRO A 190 5.98 -26.38 7.29
N ARG A 191 6.29 -27.68 7.21
CA ARG A 191 6.05 -28.50 6.02
C ARG A 191 4.58 -28.91 5.99
N THR A 192 3.69 -28.03 5.59
CA THR A 192 2.31 -28.44 5.31
C THR A 192 2.23 -29.12 3.95
N ARG A 193 1.57 -30.28 3.91
CA ARG A 193 1.06 -30.84 2.65
C ARG A 193 0.01 -29.89 2.10
N CYS A 194 -0.01 -29.71 0.78
CA CYS A 194 -1.12 -29.05 0.12
C CYS A 194 -2.41 -29.73 0.57
N ALA A 195 -3.30 -28.97 1.23
CA ALA A 195 -4.70 -29.35 1.20
C ALA A 195 -5.14 -29.25 -0.25
N ASP A 196 -5.93 -30.22 -0.72
CA ASP A 196 -6.55 -30.16 -2.04
C ASP A 196 -7.16 -28.77 -2.22
N GLU A 197 -6.78 -28.10 -3.32
CA GLU A 197 -7.31 -26.79 -3.61
C GLU A 197 -8.83 -26.92 -3.74
N ALA A 198 -9.57 -26.26 -2.85
CA ALA A 198 -10.93 -25.89 -3.18
C ALA A 198 -10.84 -25.08 -4.47
N ASP A 199 -11.50 -25.57 -5.52
CA ASP A 199 -11.55 -25.00 -6.85
C ASP A 199 -12.28 -23.63 -6.79
N ASP A 200 -11.59 -22.62 -6.26
CA ASP A 200 -12.00 -21.22 -6.28
C ASP A 200 -11.78 -20.72 -7.71
N THR A 201 -12.61 -21.24 -8.63
CA THR A 201 -12.82 -20.60 -9.92
C THR A 201 -13.15 -19.13 -9.65
N PRO A 202 -12.47 -18.17 -10.33
CA PRO A 202 -12.79 -16.77 -10.15
C PRO A 202 -14.25 -16.57 -10.57
N SER A 203 -15.13 -16.48 -9.60
CA SER A 203 -16.53 -16.17 -9.84
C SER A 203 -16.55 -14.75 -10.36
N LEU A 204 -16.72 -14.62 -11.68
CA LEU A 204 -17.13 -13.36 -12.28
C LEU A 204 -18.38 -12.92 -11.54
N PRO A 205 -18.59 -11.59 -11.35
CA PRO A 205 -19.82 -11.10 -10.74
C PRO A 205 -20.99 -11.71 -11.51
N GLN A 206 -21.64 -12.71 -10.91
CA GLN A 206 -22.83 -13.31 -11.48
C GLN A 206 -23.79 -12.13 -11.67
N LYS A 207 -24.40 -12.00 -12.85
CA LYS A 207 -25.25 -10.86 -13.27
C LYS A 207 -26.46 -10.70 -12.36
N GLN A 208 -26.25 -10.33 -11.09
CA GLN A 208 -27.27 -9.92 -10.16
C GLN A 208 -27.60 -8.46 -10.44
N ARG A 209 -28.88 -8.14 -10.34
CA ARG A 209 -29.40 -6.79 -10.58
C ARG A 209 -28.72 -5.81 -9.61
N GLY A 210 -27.97 -4.84 -10.14
CA GLY A 210 -27.29 -3.83 -9.32
C GLY A 210 -25.78 -4.03 -9.11
N TRP A 211 -25.16 -5.08 -9.68
CA TRP A 211 -23.71 -5.34 -9.56
C TRP A 211 -22.81 -4.15 -9.96
N TYR A 212 -23.24 -3.39 -10.98
CA TYR A 212 -22.53 -2.20 -11.47
C TYR A 212 -22.38 -1.12 -10.39
N ARG A 213 -23.30 -1.01 -9.43
CA ARG A 213 -23.21 -0.05 -8.32
C ARG A 213 -22.10 -0.42 -7.35
N GLY A 214 -21.93 -1.72 -7.08
CA GLY A 214 -20.85 -2.25 -6.26
C GLY A 214 -19.49 -2.07 -6.90
N VAL A 215 -19.39 -2.36 -8.20
CA VAL A 215 -18.15 -2.12 -8.98
C VAL A 215 -17.82 -0.64 -9.04
N PHE A 216 -18.81 0.22 -9.30
CA PHE A 216 -18.62 1.67 -9.29
C PHE A 216 -18.13 2.19 -7.94
N PHE A 217 -18.70 1.69 -6.83
CA PHE A 217 -18.21 1.98 -5.48
C PHE A 217 -16.77 1.51 -5.28
N LEU A 218 -16.46 0.26 -5.63
CA LEU A 218 -15.13 -0.30 -5.43
C LEU A 218 -14.04 0.42 -6.26
N LEU A 219 -14.41 1.00 -7.40
CA LEU A 219 -13.50 1.78 -8.24
C LEU A 219 -13.36 3.24 -7.74
N PHE A 220 -14.48 3.94 -7.51
CA PHE A 220 -14.47 5.39 -7.30
C PHE A 220 -14.44 5.83 -5.83
N TYR A 221 -14.82 4.98 -4.88
CA TYR A 221 -14.83 5.36 -3.46
C TYR A 221 -13.46 5.84 -2.99
N ALA A 222 -12.41 5.10 -3.33
CA ALA A 222 -11.04 5.43 -2.96
C ALA A 222 -10.29 6.23 -4.02
N PHE A 223 -10.90 6.56 -5.17
CA PHE A 223 -10.19 7.10 -6.33
C PHE A 223 -9.61 8.49 -6.08
N ALA A 224 -10.42 9.44 -5.61
CA ALA A 224 -9.95 10.80 -5.31
C ALA A 224 -8.81 10.78 -4.28
N GLN A 225 -8.94 9.94 -3.24
CA GLN A 225 -7.88 9.78 -2.24
C GLN A 225 -6.65 9.05 -2.79
N ALA A 226 -6.82 8.12 -3.72
CA ALA A 226 -5.71 7.46 -4.40
C ALA A 226 -4.89 8.46 -5.23
N MET A 227 -5.55 9.44 -5.86
CA MET A 227 -4.90 10.53 -6.58
C MET A 227 -4.02 11.38 -5.65
N VAL A 228 -4.56 11.76 -4.49
CA VAL A 228 -3.83 12.54 -3.50
C VAL A 228 -2.69 11.73 -2.88
N GLY A 229 -2.85 10.43 -2.65
CA GLY A 229 -1.95 9.64 -1.82
C GLY A 229 -0.48 9.53 -2.28
N LYS A 230 -0.18 9.52 -3.58
CA LYS A 230 1.22 9.54 -4.07
C LYS A 230 1.72 10.94 -4.39
N VAL A 231 0.82 11.82 -4.81
CA VAL A 231 1.16 13.23 -5.04
C VAL A 231 1.51 13.93 -3.72
N SER A 232 0.84 13.59 -2.62
CA SER A 232 1.14 14.13 -1.29
C SER A 232 2.56 13.81 -0.84
N ILE A 233 3.06 12.60 -1.13
CA ILE A 233 4.45 12.21 -0.87
C ILE A 233 5.39 13.17 -1.61
N LEU A 234 5.15 13.38 -2.91
CA LEU A 234 5.98 14.30 -3.71
C LEU A 234 5.88 15.74 -3.17
N PHE A 235 4.67 16.23 -2.90
CA PHE A 235 4.43 17.57 -2.37
C PHE A 235 5.15 17.85 -1.05
N LEU A 236 5.18 16.86 -0.14
CA LEU A 236 5.83 17.03 1.16
C LEU A 236 7.35 17.13 1.05
N ILE A 237 7.97 16.44 0.09
CA ILE A 237 9.43 16.42 -0.09
C ILE A 237 9.92 17.52 -1.04
N ASP A 238 9.08 17.91 -2.00
CA ASP A 238 9.45 18.93 -2.98
C ASP A 238 9.74 20.27 -2.32
N THR A 239 10.71 21.00 -2.87
CA THR A 239 11.09 22.31 -2.33
C THR A 239 9.98 23.33 -2.46
N PHE A 240 10.00 24.34 -1.58
CA PHE A 240 9.06 25.48 -1.63
C PHE A 240 9.01 26.19 -2.99
N ARG A 241 10.13 26.23 -3.72
CA ARG A 241 10.18 26.83 -5.07
C ARG A 241 9.26 26.11 -6.07
N ASN A 242 9.09 24.80 -5.90
CA ASN A 242 8.19 23.99 -6.72
C ASN A 242 6.76 23.91 -6.15
N GLY A 243 6.46 24.68 -5.09
CA GLY A 243 5.17 24.68 -4.42
C GLY A 243 4.99 23.57 -3.38
N GLY A 244 6.05 22.84 -3.00
CA GLY A 244 6.04 21.82 -1.96
C GLY A 244 6.38 22.35 -0.55
N VAL A 245 6.51 21.44 0.43
CA VAL A 245 6.80 21.74 1.85
C VAL A 245 8.28 21.59 2.20
N GLY A 246 9.06 20.86 1.39
CA GLY A 246 10.52 20.75 1.54
C GLY A 246 10.98 19.94 2.75
N LEU A 247 10.22 18.93 3.18
CA LEU A 247 10.63 18.05 4.28
C LEU A 247 11.90 17.28 3.91
N SER A 248 12.83 17.19 4.86
CA SER A 248 13.94 16.25 4.75
C SER A 248 13.43 14.80 4.76
N PRO A 249 14.19 13.83 4.22
CA PRO A 249 13.79 12.43 4.24
C PRO A 249 13.58 11.86 5.66
N GLN A 250 14.28 12.44 6.64
CA GLN A 250 14.15 12.06 8.05
C GLN A 250 12.81 12.55 8.63
N GLU A 251 12.48 13.83 8.41
CA GLU A 251 11.21 14.41 8.82
C GLU A 251 10.04 13.71 8.12
N PHE A 252 10.19 13.44 6.82
CA PHE A 252 9.20 12.67 6.06
C PHE A 252 9.02 11.27 6.65
N GLY A 253 10.11 10.54 6.93
CA GLY A 253 10.04 9.21 7.55
C GLY A 253 9.36 9.23 8.92
N PHE A 254 9.65 10.23 9.75
CA PHE A 254 9.00 10.40 11.04
C PHE A 254 7.49 10.68 10.90
N VAL A 255 7.12 11.68 10.10
CA VAL A 255 5.73 12.13 9.95
C VAL A 255 4.88 11.10 9.21
N MET A 256 5.30 10.66 8.02
CA MET A 256 4.50 9.76 7.19
C MET A 256 4.65 8.29 7.61
N GLY A 257 5.84 7.90 8.08
CA GLY A 257 6.12 6.52 8.48
C GLY A 257 5.63 6.19 9.89
N ILE A 258 6.01 6.98 10.89
CA ILE A 258 5.66 6.65 12.29
C ILE A 258 4.27 7.22 12.61
N VAL A 259 4.14 8.55 12.59
CA VAL A 259 2.90 9.23 12.99
C VAL A 259 1.74 8.82 12.07
N GLY A 260 1.96 8.84 10.76
CA GLY A 260 0.96 8.49 9.76
C GLY A 260 0.45 7.06 9.88
N ILE A 261 1.34 6.06 10.01
CA ILE A 261 0.91 4.65 10.06
C ILE A 261 0.22 4.32 11.39
N VAL A 262 0.65 4.92 12.50
CA VAL A 262 -0.03 4.79 13.80
C VAL A 262 -1.43 5.38 13.72
N ALA A 263 -1.56 6.62 13.21
CA ALA A 263 -2.85 7.28 13.00
C ALA A 263 -3.78 6.47 12.08
N LEU A 264 -3.25 5.97 10.96
CA LEU A 264 -3.97 5.11 10.02
C LEU A 264 -4.51 3.83 10.67
N THR A 265 -3.69 3.20 11.51
CA THR A 265 -4.05 1.95 12.19
C THR A 265 -5.12 2.20 13.25
N PHE A 266 -4.99 3.30 14.00
CA PHE A 266 -5.97 3.72 14.99
C PHE A 266 -7.32 4.10 14.34
N GLY A 267 -7.30 4.89 13.27
CA GLY A 267 -8.49 5.25 12.49
C GLY A 267 -9.21 4.02 11.92
N GLY A 268 -8.46 3.07 11.36
CA GLY A 268 -9.03 1.81 10.86
C GLY A 268 -9.65 0.94 11.96
N PHE A 269 -9.05 0.91 13.15
CA PHE A 269 -9.63 0.24 14.31
C PHE A 269 -10.94 0.88 14.76
N LEU A 270 -10.98 2.22 14.87
CA LEU A 270 -12.19 2.97 15.20
C LEU A 270 -13.29 2.75 14.15
N GLY A 271 -12.95 2.77 12.87
CA GLY A 271 -13.90 2.51 11.78
C GLY A 271 -14.51 1.11 11.86
N ARG A 272 -13.70 0.06 12.08
CA ARG A 272 -14.21 -1.31 12.27
C ARG A 272 -15.10 -1.43 13.51
N LYS A 273 -14.73 -0.78 14.61
CA LYS A 273 -15.53 -0.76 15.86
C LYS A 273 -16.89 -0.07 15.63
N ALA A 274 -16.92 1.03 14.89
CA ALA A 274 -18.14 1.76 14.55
C ALA A 274 -19.08 0.91 13.68
N ILE A 275 -18.56 0.29 12.61
CA ILE A 275 -19.36 -0.60 11.74
C ILE A 275 -19.93 -1.78 12.51
N ARG A 276 -19.16 -2.38 13.42
CA ARG A 276 -19.65 -3.48 14.27
C ARG A 276 -20.79 -3.06 15.20
N ARG A 277 -20.81 -1.80 15.63
CA ARG A 277 -21.82 -1.27 16.58
C ARG A 277 -23.08 -0.75 15.88
N PHE A 278 -22.93 -0.04 14.76
CA PHE A 278 -24.04 0.69 14.11
C PHE A 278 -24.44 0.12 12.73
N GLY A 279 -23.68 -0.86 12.22
CA GLY A 279 -23.87 -1.43 10.90
C GLY A 279 -23.26 -0.58 9.78
N LEU A 280 -23.01 -1.22 8.62
CA LEU A 280 -22.41 -0.54 7.46
C LEU A 280 -23.32 0.56 6.89
N TYR A 281 -24.63 0.33 6.85
CA TYR A 281 -25.59 1.28 6.28
C TYR A 281 -25.54 2.67 6.94
N HIS A 282 -25.52 2.73 8.28
CA HIS A 282 -25.45 4.00 9.02
C HIS A 282 -24.06 4.63 8.97
N CYS A 283 -22.99 3.81 8.96
CA CYS A 283 -21.62 4.31 8.94
C CYS A 283 -21.14 4.79 7.57
N LEU A 284 -21.78 4.38 6.47
CA LEU A 284 -21.29 4.65 5.12
C LEU A 284 -21.12 6.15 4.83
N MET A 285 -22.12 6.97 5.14
CA MET A 285 -22.06 8.41 4.86
C MET A 285 -21.04 9.15 5.73
N PRO A 286 -21.01 8.99 7.07
CA PRO A 286 -19.95 9.57 7.89
C PRO A 286 -18.55 9.17 7.43
N MET A 287 -18.34 7.90 7.07
CA MET A 287 -17.04 7.40 6.60
C MET A 287 -16.64 7.97 5.24
N THR A 288 -17.63 8.23 4.37
CA THR A 288 -17.42 8.93 3.10
C THR A 288 -16.94 10.35 3.33
N LEU A 289 -17.55 11.08 4.28
CA LEU A 289 -17.09 12.43 4.63
C LEU A 289 -15.66 12.40 5.20
N CYS A 290 -15.30 11.38 5.98
CA CYS A 290 -13.92 11.20 6.42
C CYS A 290 -12.94 10.94 5.28
N MET A 291 -13.37 10.34 4.16
CA MET A 291 -12.55 10.21 2.95
C MET A 291 -12.27 11.54 2.24
N LEU A 292 -13.07 12.59 2.49
CA LEU A 292 -12.82 13.92 1.95
C LEU A 292 -11.80 14.72 2.77
N ILE A 293 -11.68 14.43 4.07
CA ILE A 293 -10.77 15.15 4.98
C ILE A 293 -9.33 15.15 4.44
N PRO A 294 -8.74 14.04 3.97
CA PRO A 294 -7.42 14.06 3.35
C PRO A 294 -7.25 15.09 2.24
N CYS A 295 -8.19 15.17 1.30
CA CYS A 295 -8.17 16.15 0.21
C CYS A 295 -8.19 17.58 0.76
N VAL A 296 -9.05 17.85 1.75
CA VAL A 296 -9.15 19.18 2.38
C VAL A 296 -7.86 19.55 3.10
N VAL A 297 -7.22 18.60 3.81
CA VAL A 297 -5.95 18.85 4.51
C VAL A 297 -4.86 19.25 3.52
N TYR A 298 -4.71 18.55 2.38
CA TYR A 298 -3.67 18.93 1.41
C TYR A 298 -3.99 20.20 0.64
N VAL A 299 -5.26 20.53 0.41
CA VAL A 299 -5.64 21.86 -0.08
C VAL A 299 -5.15 22.91 0.93
N ALA A 300 -5.50 22.79 2.21
CA ALA A 300 -5.08 23.73 3.25
C ALA A 300 -3.55 23.85 3.36
N LEU A 301 -2.84 22.71 3.40
CA LEU A 301 -1.37 22.69 3.44
C LEU A 301 -0.74 23.33 2.20
N SER A 302 -1.34 23.17 1.02
CA SER A 302 -0.83 23.79 -0.21
C SER A 302 -1.03 25.30 -0.28
N TYR A 303 -2.01 25.85 0.43
CA TYR A 303 -2.23 27.30 0.55
C TYR A 303 -1.39 27.91 1.67
N TRP A 304 -1.31 27.26 2.83
CA TRP A 304 -0.62 27.79 3.99
C TRP A 304 0.89 27.55 3.97
N GLN A 305 1.34 26.47 3.30
CA GLN A 305 2.74 26.05 3.22
C GLN A 305 3.52 26.25 4.54
N PRO A 306 3.06 25.64 5.65
CA PRO A 306 3.65 25.88 6.96
C PRO A 306 5.10 25.41 7.00
N ARG A 307 5.98 26.20 7.62
CA ARG A 307 7.41 25.86 7.80
C ARG A 307 7.64 24.95 9.00
N GLU A 308 6.77 24.97 9.99
CA GLU A 308 6.96 24.16 11.19
C GLU A 308 6.45 22.73 10.98
N LEU A 309 7.30 21.77 11.34
CA LEU A 309 7.01 20.35 11.25
C LEU A 309 5.76 19.94 12.04
N LEU A 310 5.43 20.67 13.11
CA LEU A 310 4.28 20.38 13.95
C LEU A 310 2.94 20.54 13.20
N PHE A 311 2.78 21.60 12.40
CA PHE A 311 1.56 21.79 11.61
C PHE A 311 1.44 20.76 10.48
N VAL A 312 2.55 20.44 9.82
CA VAL A 312 2.59 19.41 8.79
C VAL A 312 2.26 18.04 9.39
N GLY A 313 2.87 17.71 10.54
CA GLY A 313 2.64 16.48 11.29
C GLY A 313 1.20 16.34 11.78
N ALA A 314 0.60 17.41 12.30
CA ALA A 314 -0.80 17.44 12.69
C ALA A 314 -1.74 17.21 11.50
N GLY A 315 -1.45 17.85 10.36
CA GLY A 315 -2.18 17.63 9.11
C GLY A 315 -2.14 16.16 8.67
N VAL A 316 -0.95 15.57 8.61
CA VAL A 316 -0.76 14.15 8.25
C VAL A 316 -1.45 13.22 9.26
N LEU A 317 -1.39 13.53 10.56
CA LEU A 317 -2.09 12.75 11.59
C LEU A 317 -3.60 12.72 11.34
N VAL A 318 -4.21 13.89 11.09
CA VAL A 318 -5.64 14.01 10.82
C VAL A 318 -6.01 13.31 9.51
N GLU A 319 -5.23 13.52 8.46
CA GLU A 319 -5.41 12.90 7.14
C GLU A 319 -5.39 11.36 7.24
N GLN A 320 -4.36 10.79 7.86
CA GLN A 320 -4.19 9.34 7.95
C GLN A 320 -5.23 8.69 8.87
N LEU A 321 -5.61 9.35 9.96
CA LEU A 321 -6.69 8.89 10.85
C LEU A 321 -8.02 8.85 10.10
N ALA A 322 -8.36 9.92 9.38
CA ALA A 322 -9.59 10.01 8.61
C ALA A 322 -9.62 9.00 7.45
N TYR A 323 -8.49 8.84 6.75
CA TYR A 323 -8.34 7.82 5.70
C TYR A 323 -8.54 6.41 6.26
N GLY A 324 -7.93 6.08 7.39
CA GLY A 324 -8.09 4.78 8.04
C GLY A 324 -9.54 4.50 8.41
N LEU A 325 -10.23 5.49 8.99
CA LEU A 325 -11.63 5.38 9.38
C LEU A 325 -12.54 5.18 8.16
N GLY A 326 -12.36 5.98 7.11
CA GLY A 326 -13.13 5.86 5.87
C GLY A 326 -12.88 4.52 5.15
N PHE A 327 -11.63 4.06 5.13
CA PHE A 327 -11.25 2.85 4.39
C PHE A 327 -11.84 1.58 5.03
N ALA A 328 -12.25 1.66 6.30
CA ALA A 328 -12.98 0.58 6.96
C ALA A 328 -14.32 0.26 6.27
N ALA A 329 -15.05 1.27 5.75
CA ALA A 329 -16.28 1.05 4.99
C ALA A 329 -16.01 0.24 3.71
N TYR A 330 -14.96 0.62 2.99
CA TYR A 330 -14.54 -0.06 1.77
C TYR A 330 -14.23 -1.54 2.03
N LEU A 331 -13.43 -1.82 3.06
CA LEU A 331 -13.08 -3.19 3.44
C LEU A 331 -14.26 -3.99 3.97
N ALA A 332 -15.20 -3.35 4.67
CA ALA A 332 -16.43 -4.01 5.13
C ALA A 332 -17.32 -4.40 3.95
N TYR A 333 -17.51 -3.50 2.98
CA TYR A 333 -18.27 -3.81 1.77
C TYR A 333 -17.64 -4.96 0.96
N LEU A 334 -16.32 -4.94 0.78
CA LEU A 334 -15.59 -5.98 0.08
C LEU A 334 -15.72 -7.38 0.71
N LYS A 335 -16.03 -7.46 2.02
CA LYS A 335 -16.30 -8.73 2.71
C LYS A 335 -17.73 -9.24 2.51
N LEU A 336 -18.66 -8.36 2.18
CA LEU A 336 -20.07 -8.70 1.93
C LEU A 336 -20.32 -9.16 0.48
N THR A 337 -19.39 -8.86 -0.43
CA THR A 337 -19.50 -9.22 -1.85
C THR A 337 -18.92 -10.61 -2.12
N ASP A 338 -19.64 -11.42 -2.91
CA ASP A 338 -19.18 -12.76 -3.34
C ASP A 338 -17.95 -12.71 -4.26
N TYR A 339 -17.76 -11.61 -5.00
CA TYR A 339 -16.65 -11.41 -5.95
C TYR A 339 -15.42 -10.74 -5.31
N ARG A 340 -15.10 -11.12 -4.07
CA ARG A 340 -14.07 -10.47 -3.24
C ARG A 340 -12.69 -10.36 -3.90
N GLU A 341 -12.26 -11.37 -4.66
CA GLU A 341 -10.96 -11.33 -5.34
C GLU A 341 -10.95 -10.32 -6.50
N CYS A 342 -12.03 -10.26 -7.28
CA CYS A 342 -12.23 -9.24 -8.31
C CYS A 342 -12.25 -7.83 -7.71
N GLY A 343 -12.95 -7.65 -6.58
CA GLY A 343 -12.98 -6.38 -5.86
C GLY A 343 -11.60 -5.90 -5.38
N LYS A 344 -10.71 -6.82 -4.95
CA LYS A 344 -9.31 -6.48 -4.61
C LYS A 344 -8.50 -6.03 -5.83
N SER A 345 -8.71 -6.65 -6.98
CA SER A 345 -8.08 -6.22 -8.24
C SER A 345 -8.61 -4.86 -8.70
N LEU A 346 -9.91 -4.60 -8.54
CA LEU A 346 -10.50 -3.30 -8.85
C LEU A 346 -9.99 -2.19 -7.90
N MET A 347 -9.78 -2.52 -6.63
CA MET A 347 -9.08 -1.64 -5.68
C MET A 347 -7.65 -1.34 -6.14
N ALA A 348 -6.91 -2.35 -6.59
CA ALA A 348 -5.57 -2.13 -7.12
C ALA A 348 -5.60 -1.26 -8.38
N LEU A 349 -6.63 -1.42 -9.22
CA LEU A 349 -6.84 -0.61 -10.41
C LEU A 349 -7.12 0.85 -10.04
N SER A 350 -7.95 1.12 -9.03
CA SER A 350 -8.20 2.49 -8.58
C SER A 350 -6.93 3.15 -8.03
N LEU A 351 -6.08 2.41 -7.34
CA LEU A 351 -4.76 2.89 -6.90
C LEU A 351 -3.79 3.14 -8.06
N LEU A 352 -3.79 2.27 -9.08
CA LEU A 352 -2.99 2.45 -10.29
C LEU A 352 -3.42 3.72 -11.04
N LEU A 353 -4.73 3.89 -11.28
CA LEU A 353 -5.27 5.07 -11.92
C LEU A 353 -5.02 6.33 -11.08
N GLY A 354 -5.07 6.20 -9.75
CA GLY A 354 -4.68 7.24 -8.80
C GLY A 354 -3.20 7.63 -8.88
N CYS A 355 -2.34 6.86 -9.53
CA CYS A 355 -0.96 7.28 -9.81
C CYS A 355 -0.82 7.79 -11.25
N LEU A 356 -1.45 7.11 -12.20
CA LEU A 356 -1.32 7.40 -13.62
C LEU A 356 -1.96 8.74 -14.02
N VAL A 357 -3.16 9.02 -13.50
CA VAL A 357 -3.94 10.22 -13.87
C VAL A 357 -3.33 11.51 -13.30
N PRO A 358 -2.87 11.57 -12.03
CA PRO A 358 -2.25 12.77 -11.50
C PRO A 358 -0.94 13.20 -12.15
N GLY A 359 -0.16 12.26 -12.70
CA GLY A 359 1.15 12.56 -13.30
C GLY A 359 1.15 13.76 -14.25
N PRO A 360 0.40 13.70 -15.37
CA PRO A 360 0.28 14.83 -16.29
C PRO A 360 -0.48 16.02 -15.69
N LEU A 361 -1.46 15.79 -14.82
CA LEU A 361 -2.27 16.86 -14.23
C LEU A 361 -1.45 17.76 -13.31
N VAL A 362 -0.62 17.19 -12.43
CA VAL A 362 0.26 17.95 -11.53
C VAL A 362 1.31 18.72 -12.33
N TYR A 363 1.85 18.11 -13.39
CA TYR A 363 2.80 18.77 -14.27
C TYR A 363 2.20 20.01 -14.96
N ALA A 364 0.92 19.94 -15.38
CA ALA A 364 0.24 21.04 -16.06
C ALA A 364 -0.34 22.11 -15.12
N LEU A 365 -0.89 21.71 -13.97
CA LEU A 365 -1.67 22.57 -13.08
C LEU A 365 -0.89 23.06 -11.85
N GLY A 366 0.21 22.38 -11.49
CA GLY A 366 0.88 22.55 -10.20
C GLY A 366 0.11 21.93 -9.04
N TYR A 367 0.71 21.93 -7.84
CA TYR A 367 0.16 21.25 -6.66
C TYR A 367 -1.18 21.82 -6.18
N ASN A 368 -1.29 23.15 -6.07
CA ASN A 368 -2.47 23.79 -5.46
C ASN A 368 -3.76 23.48 -6.27
N ALA A 369 -3.73 23.79 -7.58
CA ALA A 369 -4.86 23.52 -8.46
C ALA A 369 -5.18 22.01 -8.57
N PHE A 370 -4.15 21.14 -8.52
CA PHE A 370 -4.35 19.70 -8.47
C PHE A 370 -5.10 19.23 -7.21
N PHE A 371 -4.75 19.75 -6.02
CA PHE A 371 -5.43 19.37 -4.79
C PHE A 371 -6.88 19.89 -4.77
N VAL A 372 -7.14 21.09 -5.29
CA VAL A 372 -8.50 21.62 -5.45
C VAL A 372 -9.31 20.76 -6.43
N LEU A 373 -8.72 20.35 -7.56
CA LEU A 373 -9.34 19.43 -8.50
C LEU A 373 -9.64 18.07 -7.86
N SER A 374 -8.72 17.54 -7.05
CA SER A 374 -8.90 16.28 -6.33
C SER A 374 -10.03 16.36 -5.30
N LEU A 375 -10.18 17.51 -4.64
CA LEU A 375 -11.31 17.78 -3.76
C LEU A 375 -12.63 17.82 -4.55
N ALA A 376 -12.67 18.47 -5.71
CA ALA A 376 -13.84 18.47 -6.58
C ALA A 376 -14.22 17.05 -7.06
N LEU A 377 -13.21 16.24 -7.44
CA LEU A 377 -13.41 14.83 -7.82
C LEU A 377 -13.86 13.94 -6.67
N SER A 378 -13.70 14.37 -5.42
CA SER A 378 -14.23 13.65 -4.25
C SER A 378 -15.77 13.61 -4.24
N PHE A 379 -16.43 14.43 -5.07
CA PHE A 379 -17.86 14.26 -5.37
C PHE A 379 -18.19 12.85 -5.88
N LEU A 380 -17.29 12.21 -6.66
CA LEU A 380 -17.47 10.84 -7.14
C LEU A 380 -17.47 9.83 -5.98
N THR A 381 -16.67 10.05 -4.93
CA THR A 381 -16.68 9.25 -3.71
C THR A 381 -18.04 9.33 -3.00
N ILE A 382 -18.63 10.53 -2.92
CA ILE A 382 -19.97 10.73 -2.37
C ILE A 382 -21.03 10.05 -3.22
N LEU A 383 -21.01 10.28 -4.53
CA LEU A 383 -21.97 9.71 -5.47
C LEU A 383 -21.96 8.18 -5.42
N SER A 384 -20.78 7.58 -5.42
CA SER A 384 -20.62 6.13 -5.36
C SER A 384 -21.18 5.55 -4.05
N SER A 385 -21.00 6.26 -2.93
CA SER A 385 -21.52 5.86 -1.62
C SER A 385 -23.04 5.99 -1.53
N LEU A 386 -23.62 7.04 -2.12
CA LEU A 386 -25.07 7.22 -2.21
C LEU A 386 -25.73 6.13 -3.07
N MET A 387 -25.12 5.79 -4.20
CA MET A 387 -25.59 4.70 -5.06
C MET A 387 -25.56 3.34 -4.34
N LEU A 388 -24.49 3.09 -3.58
CA LEU A 388 -24.37 1.88 -2.78
C LEU A 388 -25.39 1.84 -1.64
N ARG A 389 -25.59 2.96 -0.94
CA ARG A 389 -26.55 3.07 0.16
C ARG A 389 -27.95 2.66 -0.26
N LYS A 390 -28.41 3.13 -1.42
CA LYS A 390 -29.71 2.75 -2.01
C LYS A 390 -29.80 1.27 -2.38
N HIS A 391 -28.68 0.62 -2.69
CA HIS A 391 -28.66 -0.82 -2.99
C HIS A 391 -28.73 -1.67 -1.71
N ILE A 392 -28.05 -1.25 -0.64
CA ILE A 392 -28.07 -1.98 0.64
C ILE A 392 -29.49 -1.98 1.23
N THR A 393 -30.23 -0.87 1.13
CA THR A 393 -31.62 -0.75 1.62
C THR A 393 -32.64 -1.58 0.86
N LEU A 394 -32.35 -1.97 -0.39
CA LEU A 394 -33.28 -2.76 -1.20
C LEU A 394 -33.16 -4.26 -0.94
N ASN A 395 -32.09 -4.70 -0.28
CA ASN A 395 -31.77 -6.10 -0.02
C ASN A 395 -31.76 -6.46 1.49
N SER A 396 -32.04 -5.49 2.37
CA SER A 396 -32.27 -5.67 3.81
C SER A 396 -33.75 -5.57 4.09
#